data_AF-A0A373B657-F1
#
_entry.id   AF-A0A373B657-F1
#
_cell.length_a   1.000
_cell.length_b   1.000
_cell.length_c   1.000
_cell.angle_alpha   90.00
_cell.angle_beta   90.00
_cell.angle_gamma   90.00
#
_symmetry.space_group_name_H-M   'P 1'
#
loop_
_entity.id
_entity.type
_entity.pdbx_description
1 polymer ?
#
loop_
_entity_poly.entity_id
_entity_poly.type
_entity_poly.pdbx_seq_one_letter_code
_entity_poly.pdbx_strand_id
1 'polypeptide(L)'
;MNKKLFLSSGLKTLSVLAISIGLTACGDRSWWTDDEPKLNAEQIARIIPGRVNDRSSWAKDIYEISEQLGIPQNKENMCSIIAVVDQESNFVADPEVYGLGEKAVKEVQERLDEKFKDKLGDAIGGTIAGYFQQVLKEQPSPEDNYLSQMRRVKTERQLDELYREIFDYMSNHYHVSALTGAAKLVGQDVGEKMNPVTTLGSMQVHIGYAKEHKREGGSMADLRTDLYSQYGGLYYGIHRLMMYPADYDKPLYRFADYNSGMYSSRNAAFQSMLNDLTEAELDLDGDLLLYGKDGSPKSAKSQSERELITVFAQHNILVTPRQIRSDLKKEKEKKFEDTATYRAVTKLYQEVTKKEPFYAMMPEVVISGPKLSRDYNTNWFATRVNGRYQSCMQRSKRIKI
;
A
#
# COMPACT_ATOMS: atom_id res chain seq x y z
N MET A 1 -52.95 -61.44 45.84
CA MET A 1 -53.89 -60.82 44.89
C MET A 1 -53.32 -59.47 44.46
N ASN A 2 -52.71 -59.45 43.28
CA ASN A 2 -51.92 -58.33 42.75
C ASN A 2 -52.81 -57.27 42.09
N LYS A 3 -52.54 -55.98 42.38
CA LYS A 3 -52.92 -54.85 41.54
C LYS A 3 -51.69 -53.96 41.34
N LYS A 4 -51.16 -53.94 40.12
CA LYS A 4 -50.33 -52.86 39.57
C LYS A 4 -50.91 -52.48 38.21
N LEU A 5 -51.36 -51.24 38.09
CA LEU A 5 -51.79 -50.62 36.84
C LEU A 5 -50.52 -50.16 36.09
N PHE A 6 -50.33 -50.66 34.88
CA PHE A 6 -49.39 -50.12 33.89
C PHE A 6 -50.20 -49.33 32.86
N LEU A 7 -49.92 -48.03 32.70
CA LEU A 7 -50.29 -47.26 31.52
C LEU A 7 -49.07 -47.23 30.59
N SER A 8 -49.16 -47.85 29.41
CA SER A 8 -48.14 -47.76 28.36
C SER A 8 -48.58 -46.83 27.23
N SER A 9 -47.85 -45.72 27.14
CA SER A 9 -47.34 -45.02 25.95
C SER A 9 -48.07 -45.22 24.62
N GLY A 10 -48.79 -44.19 24.18
CA GLY A 10 -49.12 -43.96 22.78
C GLY A 10 -47.89 -43.49 21.99
N LEU A 11 -47.59 -44.18 20.88
CA LEU A 11 -46.61 -43.77 19.88
C LEU A 11 -47.01 -42.42 19.27
N LYS A 12 -46.17 -41.40 19.44
CA LYS A 12 -46.22 -40.18 18.63
C LYS A 12 -45.06 -40.21 17.64
N THR A 13 -45.43 -40.00 16.38
CA THR A 13 -44.64 -39.73 15.19
C THR A 13 -43.37 -38.90 15.45
N LEU A 14 -42.19 -39.48 15.16
CA LEU A 14 -40.95 -38.71 15.00
C LEU A 14 -40.92 -38.09 13.60
N SER A 15 -41.26 -36.81 13.51
CA SER A 15 -40.87 -35.95 12.39
C SER A 15 -39.45 -35.46 12.66
N VAL A 16 -38.45 -36.01 11.95
CA VAL A 16 -37.08 -35.48 11.93
C VAL A 16 -37.08 -34.28 10.99
N LEU A 17 -37.27 -33.08 11.54
CA LEU A 17 -37.02 -31.84 10.82
C LEU A 17 -35.52 -31.53 10.99
N ALA A 18 -34.74 -31.82 9.94
CA ALA A 18 -33.35 -31.41 9.85
C ALA A 18 -33.30 -29.87 9.74
N ILE A 19 -33.01 -29.20 10.85
CA ILE A 19 -32.73 -27.77 10.87
C ILE A 19 -31.29 -27.61 10.39
N SER A 20 -31.14 -27.40 9.08
CA SER A 20 -29.92 -26.89 8.47
C SER A 20 -29.74 -25.43 8.90
N ILE A 21 -29.15 -25.21 10.09
CA ILE A 21 -28.67 -23.88 10.46
C ILE A 21 -27.49 -23.59 9.54
N GLY A 22 -27.72 -22.74 8.54
CA GLY A 22 -26.67 -22.17 7.73
C GLY A 22 -25.69 -21.45 8.66
N LEU A 23 -24.47 -21.98 8.75
CA LEU A 23 -23.31 -21.20 9.16
C LEU A 23 -23.04 -20.18 8.05
N THR A 24 -23.80 -19.09 8.05
CA THR A 24 -23.30 -17.85 7.48
C THR A 24 -22.16 -17.43 8.40
N ALA A 25 -20.94 -17.73 7.97
CA ALA A 25 -19.78 -16.99 8.43
C ALA A 25 -20.05 -15.52 8.08
N CYS A 26 -20.64 -14.78 9.01
CA CYS A 26 -20.54 -13.33 9.02
C CYS A 26 -19.05 -13.06 9.24
N GLY A 27 -18.30 -13.00 8.14
CA GLY A 27 -16.96 -12.41 8.15
C GLY A 27 -17.07 -11.03 8.76
N ASP A 28 -16.07 -10.65 9.55
CA ASP A 28 -15.89 -9.35 10.21
C ASP A 28 -16.15 -8.20 9.23
N ARG A 29 -17.42 -7.86 9.01
CA ARG A 29 -17.84 -6.89 8.00
C ARG A 29 -18.07 -5.58 8.73
N SER A 30 -17.08 -4.71 8.56
CA SER A 30 -17.03 -3.32 8.98
C SER A 30 -16.64 -3.09 10.44
N TRP A 31 -15.39 -2.67 10.61
CA TRP A 31 -14.87 -1.99 11.79
C TRP A 31 -15.33 -0.52 11.87
N TRP A 32 -16.19 -0.10 10.93
CA TRP A 32 -16.82 1.21 10.94
C TRP A 32 -18.13 1.19 11.73
N THR A 33 -18.39 2.25 12.49
CA THR A 33 -19.70 2.52 13.10
C THR A 33 -20.65 3.08 12.03
N ASP A 34 -21.80 2.42 11.79
CA ASP A 34 -22.73 2.73 10.69
C ASP A 34 -23.84 3.73 11.06
N ASP A 35 -23.64 4.52 12.13
CA ASP A 35 -24.69 5.38 12.70
C ASP A 35 -24.68 6.81 12.12
N GLU A 36 -23.74 7.16 11.25
CA GLU A 36 -23.64 8.51 10.69
C GLU A 36 -24.42 8.69 9.38
N PRO A 37 -25.05 9.86 9.18
CA PRO A 37 -25.73 10.17 7.92
C PRO A 37 -24.80 10.08 6.70
N LYS A 38 -25.25 9.41 5.64
CA LYS A 38 -24.47 9.11 4.43
C LYS A 38 -24.64 10.20 3.37
N LEU A 39 -23.53 10.66 2.80
CA LEU A 39 -23.52 11.55 1.63
C LEU A 39 -23.79 10.76 0.35
N ASN A 40 -24.66 11.29 -0.52
CA ASN A 40 -24.81 10.80 -1.89
C ASN A 40 -23.76 11.40 -2.85
N ALA A 41 -23.69 10.88 -4.07
CA ALA A 41 -22.73 11.33 -5.08
C ALA A 41 -22.84 12.83 -5.40
N GLU A 42 -24.05 13.41 -5.47
CA GLU A 42 -24.24 14.85 -5.73
C GLU A 42 -23.71 15.72 -4.59
N GLN A 43 -23.87 15.27 -3.34
CA GLN A 43 -23.32 15.93 -2.15
C GLN A 43 -21.80 15.81 -2.11
N ILE A 44 -21.23 14.65 -2.46
CA ILE A 44 -19.78 14.45 -2.58
C ILE A 44 -19.19 15.40 -3.64
N ALA A 45 -19.83 15.55 -4.79
CA ALA A 45 -19.38 16.47 -5.85
C ALA A 45 -19.26 17.93 -5.36
N ARG A 46 -20.11 18.35 -4.41
CA ARG A 46 -20.09 19.70 -3.82
C ARG A 46 -18.93 19.94 -2.87
N ILE A 47 -18.36 18.90 -2.29
CA ILE A 47 -17.20 18.99 -1.36
C ILE A 47 -15.85 18.75 -2.06
N ILE A 48 -15.86 18.28 -3.30
CA ILE A 48 -14.69 18.30 -4.19
C ILE A 48 -14.32 19.77 -4.54
N PRO A 49 -13.03 20.15 -4.54
CA PRO A 49 -12.61 21.53 -4.84
C PRO A 49 -13.13 22.01 -6.21
N GLY A 50 -13.60 23.26 -6.28
CA GLY A 50 -14.24 23.79 -7.49
C GLY A 50 -13.37 23.87 -8.75
N ARG A 51 -12.04 23.79 -8.61
CA ARG A 51 -11.08 23.76 -9.74
C ARG A 51 -10.99 22.41 -10.46
N VAL A 52 -11.59 21.36 -9.89
CA VAL A 52 -11.55 20.00 -10.44
C VAL A 52 -12.54 19.93 -11.61
N ASN A 53 -12.09 19.40 -12.74
CA ASN A 53 -12.94 19.13 -13.88
C ASN A 53 -13.78 17.87 -13.63
N ASP A 54 -15.01 17.86 -14.13
CA ASP A 54 -15.94 16.73 -14.05
C ASP A 54 -16.11 16.14 -12.62
N ARG A 55 -16.33 17.01 -11.64
CA ARG A 55 -16.51 16.62 -10.22
C ARG A 55 -17.61 15.59 -10.02
N SER A 56 -18.63 15.60 -10.86
CA SER A 56 -19.74 14.65 -10.80
C SER A 56 -19.26 13.23 -11.11
N SER A 57 -18.42 13.05 -12.13
CA SER A 57 -17.81 11.76 -12.46
C SER A 57 -16.94 11.24 -11.32
N TRP A 58 -16.02 12.06 -10.80
CA TRP A 58 -15.16 11.68 -9.65
C TRP A 58 -15.97 11.33 -8.39
N ALA A 59 -17.02 12.11 -8.09
CA ALA A 59 -17.85 11.88 -6.94
C ALA A 59 -18.67 10.58 -7.05
N LYS A 60 -19.14 10.27 -8.26
CA LYS A 60 -19.83 9.00 -8.55
C LYS A 60 -18.92 7.81 -8.29
N ASP A 61 -17.70 7.82 -8.84
CA ASP A 61 -16.74 6.72 -8.62
C ASP A 61 -16.37 6.59 -7.13
N ILE A 62 -16.08 7.70 -6.44
CA ILE A 62 -15.80 7.69 -4.99
C ILE A 62 -16.97 7.07 -4.21
N TYR A 63 -18.20 7.44 -4.53
CA TYR A 63 -19.41 6.92 -3.89
C TYR A 63 -19.55 5.41 -4.14
N GLU A 64 -19.49 4.97 -5.40
CA GLU A 64 -19.66 3.56 -5.80
C GLU A 64 -18.57 2.67 -5.20
N ILE A 65 -17.31 3.11 -5.22
CA ILE A 65 -16.20 2.38 -4.61
C ILE A 65 -16.38 2.29 -3.10
N SER A 66 -16.82 3.37 -2.46
CA SER A 66 -17.06 3.37 -1.01
C SER A 66 -18.20 2.41 -0.64
N GLU A 67 -19.28 2.37 -1.42
CA GLU A 67 -20.36 1.38 -1.24
C GLU A 67 -19.83 -0.05 -1.42
N GLN A 68 -19.08 -0.31 -2.49
CA GLN A 68 -18.51 -1.63 -2.77
C GLN A 68 -17.59 -2.13 -1.66
N LEU A 69 -16.78 -1.24 -1.08
CA LEU A 69 -15.84 -1.56 0.00
C LEU A 69 -16.48 -1.51 1.40
N GLY A 70 -17.75 -1.12 1.51
CA GLY A 70 -18.44 -0.98 2.80
C GLY A 70 -17.89 0.16 3.67
N ILE A 71 -17.35 1.22 3.05
CA ILE A 71 -16.85 2.41 3.73
C ILE A 71 -18.04 3.38 3.90
N PRO A 72 -18.40 3.80 5.13
CA PRO A 72 -19.47 4.77 5.32
C PRO A 72 -19.18 6.10 4.62
N GLN A 73 -20.15 6.62 3.87
CA GLN A 73 -20.04 7.86 3.11
C GLN A 73 -20.24 9.11 4.01
N ASN A 74 -19.72 9.09 5.24
CA ASN A 74 -19.74 10.26 6.10
C ASN A 74 -18.75 11.34 5.65
N LYS A 75 -18.80 12.51 6.29
CA LYS A 75 -17.99 13.68 5.89
C LYS A 75 -16.49 13.40 6.06
N GLU A 76 -16.10 12.73 7.14
CA GLU A 76 -14.72 12.42 7.48
C GLU A 76 -14.08 11.48 6.46
N ASN A 77 -14.75 10.38 6.11
CA ASN A 77 -14.24 9.39 5.16
C ASN A 77 -14.16 9.99 3.75
N MET A 78 -15.23 10.67 3.29
CA MET A 78 -15.25 11.27 1.96
C MET A 78 -14.19 12.37 1.84
N CYS A 79 -14.02 13.20 2.87
CA CYS A 79 -12.97 14.22 2.86
C CYS A 79 -11.56 13.63 2.96
N SER A 80 -11.37 12.48 3.59
CA SER A 80 -10.07 11.78 3.61
C SER A 80 -9.69 11.28 2.21
N ILE A 81 -10.64 10.63 1.52
CA ILE A 81 -10.45 10.16 0.14
C ILE A 81 -10.17 11.33 -0.80
N ILE A 82 -11.02 12.37 -0.77
CA ILE A 82 -10.86 13.58 -1.59
C ILE A 82 -9.51 14.25 -1.34
N ALA A 83 -9.07 14.34 -0.09
CA ALA A 83 -7.81 15.01 0.24
C ALA A 83 -6.58 14.28 -0.34
N VAL A 84 -6.59 12.95 -0.32
CA VAL A 84 -5.48 12.14 -0.84
C VAL A 84 -5.44 12.21 -2.36
N VAL A 85 -6.54 11.94 -3.08
CA VAL A 85 -6.52 12.02 -4.56
C VAL A 85 -6.18 13.43 -5.06
N ASP A 86 -6.63 14.47 -4.33
CA ASP A 86 -6.30 15.86 -4.64
C ASP A 86 -4.82 16.20 -4.41
N GLN A 87 -4.16 15.49 -3.49
CA GLN A 87 -2.72 15.61 -3.25
C GLN A 87 -1.90 14.83 -4.26
N GLU A 88 -2.32 13.61 -4.61
CA GLU A 88 -1.55 12.70 -5.47
C GLU A 88 -1.59 13.12 -6.94
N SER A 89 -2.75 13.50 -7.46
CA SER A 89 -2.92 13.77 -8.89
C SER A 89 -3.68 15.04 -9.22
N ASN A 90 -4.19 15.75 -8.21
CA ASN A 90 -5.09 16.89 -8.41
C ASN A 90 -6.34 16.50 -9.23
N PHE A 91 -6.86 15.28 -9.00
CA PHE A 91 -8.00 14.69 -9.73
C PHE A 91 -7.73 14.55 -11.24
N VAL A 92 -6.60 13.94 -11.58
CA VAL A 92 -6.27 13.56 -12.97
C VAL A 92 -5.87 12.08 -12.96
N ALA A 93 -6.49 11.27 -13.81
CA ALA A 93 -6.24 9.82 -13.82
C ALA A 93 -4.79 9.47 -14.18
N ASP A 94 -4.25 10.19 -15.17
CA ASP A 94 -2.89 10.04 -15.70
C ASP A 94 -2.27 11.44 -15.87
N PRO A 95 -1.79 12.07 -14.77
CA PRO A 95 -1.29 13.44 -14.82
C PRO A 95 0.03 13.54 -15.60
N GLU A 96 0.22 14.66 -16.30
CA GLU A 96 1.52 14.99 -16.88
C GLU A 96 2.54 15.28 -15.78
N VAL A 97 3.76 14.74 -15.94
CA VAL A 97 4.89 15.01 -15.05
C VAL A 97 5.89 15.89 -15.80
N TYR A 98 6.13 17.09 -15.26
CA TYR A 98 7.04 18.04 -15.89
C TYR A 98 8.46 17.48 -16.04
N GLY A 99 8.94 17.46 -17.29
CA GLY A 99 10.25 16.95 -17.67
C GLY A 99 10.40 15.42 -17.52
N LEU A 100 9.30 14.66 -17.50
CA LEU A 100 9.34 13.20 -17.28
C LEU A 100 10.27 12.47 -18.24
N GLY A 101 10.14 12.73 -19.55
CA GLY A 101 10.94 12.05 -20.56
C GLY A 101 12.45 12.23 -20.38
N GLU A 102 12.90 13.47 -20.16
CA GLU A 102 14.32 13.78 -19.90
C GLU A 102 14.81 13.12 -18.59
N LYS A 103 14.00 13.16 -17.52
CA LYS A 103 14.32 12.48 -16.26
C LYS A 103 14.42 10.97 -16.42
N ALA A 104 13.53 10.36 -17.20
CA ALA A 104 13.53 8.93 -17.46
C ALA A 104 14.76 8.50 -18.26
N VAL A 105 15.13 9.27 -19.29
CA VAL A 105 16.34 9.05 -20.08
C VAL A 105 17.58 9.17 -19.22
N LYS A 106 17.66 10.19 -18.37
CA LYS A 106 18.76 10.35 -17.42
C LYS A 106 18.89 9.17 -16.47
N GLU A 107 17.79 8.74 -15.85
CA GLU A 107 17.76 7.60 -14.92
C GLU A 107 18.24 6.31 -15.60
N VAL A 108 17.82 6.06 -16.84
CA VAL A 108 18.29 4.94 -17.64
C VAL A 108 19.79 5.06 -17.95
N GLN A 109 20.27 6.24 -18.33
CA GLN A 109 21.69 6.40 -18.67
C GLN A 109 22.62 6.25 -17.46
N GLU A 110 22.19 6.71 -16.28
CA GLU A 110 23.03 6.74 -15.08
C GLU A 110 22.92 5.47 -14.23
N ARG A 111 21.75 4.81 -14.19
CA ARG A 111 21.45 3.78 -13.18
C ARG A 111 20.96 2.46 -13.74
N LEU A 112 20.93 2.27 -15.06
CA LEU A 112 20.45 1.02 -15.66
C LEU A 112 21.27 -0.18 -15.21
N ASP A 113 22.60 -0.10 -15.28
CA ASP A 113 23.49 -1.20 -14.88
C ASP A 113 23.30 -1.59 -13.40
N GLU A 114 23.32 -0.59 -12.49
CA GLU A 114 23.02 -0.76 -11.07
C GLU A 114 21.68 -1.46 -10.86
N LYS A 115 20.61 -0.96 -11.48
CA LYS A 115 19.26 -1.51 -11.31
C LYS A 115 19.12 -2.95 -11.80
N PHE A 116 19.78 -3.29 -12.91
CA PHE A 116 19.72 -4.64 -13.44
C PHE A 116 20.54 -5.61 -12.60
N LYS A 117 21.73 -5.22 -12.13
CA LYS A 117 22.53 -6.01 -11.20
C LYS A 117 21.82 -6.23 -9.87
N ASP A 118 21.18 -5.20 -9.34
CA ASP A 118 20.40 -5.31 -8.10
C ASP A 118 19.22 -6.29 -8.21
N LYS A 119 18.56 -6.34 -9.38
CA LYS A 119 17.38 -7.20 -9.58
C LYS A 119 17.73 -8.62 -10.02
N LEU A 120 18.82 -8.79 -10.77
CA LEU A 120 19.16 -10.05 -11.45
C LEU A 120 20.49 -10.66 -11.01
N GLY A 121 21.23 -10.00 -10.12
CA GLY A 121 22.59 -10.33 -9.71
C GLY A 121 23.66 -9.81 -10.67
N ASP A 122 24.90 -9.69 -10.21
CA ASP A 122 25.98 -9.04 -10.95
C ASP A 122 26.26 -9.65 -12.34
N ALA A 123 26.34 -10.98 -12.40
CA ALA A 123 26.72 -11.70 -13.62
C ALA A 123 25.67 -11.58 -14.74
N ILE A 124 24.39 -11.70 -14.37
CA ILE A 124 23.27 -11.68 -15.30
C ILE A 124 22.83 -10.25 -15.59
N GLY A 125 22.75 -9.42 -14.56
CA GLY A 125 22.28 -8.04 -14.63
C GLY A 125 23.10 -7.19 -15.57
N GLY A 126 24.44 -7.23 -15.48
CA GLY A 126 25.30 -6.43 -16.37
C GLY A 126 25.15 -6.79 -17.85
N THR A 127 25.02 -8.09 -18.17
CA THR A 127 24.82 -8.55 -19.55
C THR A 127 23.48 -8.05 -20.12
N ILE A 128 22.39 -8.20 -19.35
CA ILE A 128 21.07 -7.77 -19.80
C ILE A 128 20.99 -6.24 -19.86
N ALA A 129 21.65 -5.51 -18.95
CA ALA A 129 21.73 -4.06 -18.99
C ALA A 129 22.38 -3.55 -20.28
N GLY A 130 23.49 -4.17 -20.70
CA GLY A 130 24.16 -3.83 -21.97
C GLY A 130 23.25 -4.02 -23.18
N TYR A 131 22.58 -5.17 -23.26
CA TYR A 131 21.62 -5.44 -24.34
C TYR A 131 20.41 -4.50 -24.30
N PHE A 132 19.85 -4.23 -23.12
CA PHE A 132 18.77 -3.25 -22.94
C PHE A 132 19.19 -1.86 -23.45
N GLN A 133 20.41 -1.42 -23.11
CA GLN A 133 20.94 -0.14 -23.57
C GLN A 133 21.12 -0.08 -25.09
N GLN A 134 21.50 -1.20 -25.73
CA GLN A 134 21.60 -1.29 -27.18
C GLN A 134 20.22 -1.16 -27.82
N VAL A 135 19.24 -1.95 -27.37
CA VAL A 135 17.85 -1.89 -27.86
C VAL A 135 17.30 -0.47 -27.74
N LEU A 136 17.54 0.18 -26.62
CA LEU A 136 17.12 1.56 -26.40
C LEU A 136 17.66 2.57 -27.44
N LYS A 137 18.89 2.36 -27.93
CA LYS A 137 19.57 3.27 -28.87
C LYS A 137 19.29 2.96 -30.33
N GLU A 138 18.99 1.70 -30.65
CA GLU A 138 18.95 1.21 -32.04
C GLU A 138 17.53 0.92 -32.53
N GLN A 139 16.60 0.59 -31.63
CA GLN A 139 15.25 0.13 -31.97
C GLN A 139 14.20 1.17 -31.62
N PRO A 140 13.09 1.27 -32.37
CA PRO A 140 12.77 0.53 -33.60
C PRO A 140 13.54 0.99 -34.86
N SER A 141 14.06 2.22 -34.88
CA SER A 141 14.96 2.71 -35.95
C SER A 141 15.94 3.75 -35.42
N PRO A 142 17.04 4.08 -36.13
CA PRO A 142 17.98 5.11 -35.72
C PRO A 142 17.33 6.49 -35.51
N GLU A 143 16.38 6.86 -36.35
CA GLU A 143 15.69 8.16 -36.34
C GLU A 143 14.63 8.26 -35.23
N ASP A 144 14.02 7.14 -34.86
CA ASP A 144 12.95 7.10 -33.85
C ASP A 144 13.14 5.99 -32.82
N ASN A 145 14.36 5.88 -32.27
CA ASN A 145 14.69 4.87 -31.27
C ASN A 145 13.98 5.12 -29.92
N TYR A 146 13.94 4.10 -29.06
CA TYR A 146 13.27 4.14 -27.77
C TYR A 146 13.80 5.22 -26.82
N LEU A 147 15.08 5.60 -26.86
CA LEU A 147 15.55 6.78 -26.10
C LEU A 147 14.91 8.08 -26.61
N SER A 148 14.76 8.23 -27.93
CA SER A 148 14.09 9.38 -28.53
C SER A 148 12.58 9.40 -28.19
N GLN A 149 11.93 8.23 -28.20
CA GLN A 149 10.53 8.08 -27.78
C GLN A 149 10.36 8.42 -26.31
N MET A 150 11.25 7.91 -25.44
CA MET A 150 11.23 8.16 -24.00
C MET A 150 11.35 9.65 -23.68
N ARG A 151 12.17 10.42 -24.42
CA ARG A 151 12.24 11.89 -24.24
C ARG A 151 10.91 12.61 -24.49
N ARG A 152 10.05 12.07 -25.36
CA ARG A 152 8.76 12.68 -25.72
C ARG A 152 7.62 12.34 -24.75
N VAL A 153 7.83 11.36 -23.87
CA VAL A 153 6.84 10.93 -22.88
C VAL A 153 6.54 12.05 -21.88
N LYS A 154 5.25 12.22 -21.58
CA LYS A 154 4.73 13.22 -20.64
C LYS A 154 4.04 12.62 -19.43
N THR A 155 3.49 11.41 -19.54
CA THR A 155 2.76 10.75 -18.44
C THR A 155 3.39 9.42 -18.04
N GLU A 156 3.07 8.95 -16.84
CA GLU A 156 3.60 7.68 -16.33
C GLU A 156 3.06 6.49 -17.12
N ARG A 157 1.79 6.55 -17.58
CA ARG A 157 1.23 5.54 -18.46
C ARG A 157 2.01 5.41 -19.77
N GLN A 158 2.29 6.52 -20.43
CA GLN A 158 3.08 6.51 -21.66
C GLN A 158 4.48 5.89 -21.43
N LEU A 159 5.10 6.19 -20.29
CA LEU A 159 6.40 5.60 -19.93
C LEU A 159 6.29 4.10 -19.70
N ASP A 160 5.26 3.67 -18.95
CA ASP A 160 4.97 2.27 -18.66
C ASP A 160 4.70 1.45 -19.92
N GLU A 161 3.83 1.95 -20.80
CA GLU A 161 3.51 1.34 -22.08
C GLU A 161 4.76 1.19 -22.95
N LEU A 162 5.61 2.23 -23.01
CA LEU A 162 6.88 2.19 -23.71
C LEU A 162 7.85 1.14 -23.12
N TYR A 163 7.97 1.06 -21.80
CA TYR A 163 8.79 0.01 -21.16
C TYR A 163 8.27 -1.39 -21.49
N ARG A 164 6.96 -1.59 -21.47
CA ARG A 164 6.34 -2.86 -21.82
C ARG A 164 6.63 -3.22 -23.27
N GLU A 165 6.53 -2.28 -24.20
CA GLU A 165 6.90 -2.48 -25.61
C GLU A 165 8.37 -2.89 -25.75
N ILE A 166 9.30 -2.19 -25.06
CA ILE A 166 10.73 -2.52 -25.08
C ILE A 166 10.97 -3.95 -24.56
N PHE A 167 10.35 -4.33 -23.44
CA PHE A 167 10.50 -5.67 -22.88
C PHE A 167 9.85 -6.76 -23.75
N ASP A 168 8.73 -6.46 -24.41
CA ASP A 168 8.10 -7.36 -25.37
C ASP A 168 8.98 -7.53 -26.62
N TYR A 169 9.55 -6.44 -27.16
CA TYR A 169 10.53 -6.49 -28.24
C TYR A 169 11.72 -7.37 -27.85
N MET A 170 12.30 -7.11 -26.67
CA MET A 170 13.44 -7.89 -26.18
C MET A 170 13.09 -9.37 -26.00
N SER A 171 11.91 -9.68 -25.47
CA SER A 171 11.48 -11.08 -25.27
C SER A 171 11.32 -11.82 -26.60
N ASN A 172 10.87 -11.14 -27.65
CA ASN A 172 10.68 -11.72 -28.98
C ASN A 172 11.99 -11.85 -29.79
N HIS A 173 12.97 -10.97 -29.56
CA HIS A 173 14.21 -10.91 -30.37
C HIS A 173 15.45 -11.44 -29.63
N TYR A 174 15.39 -11.59 -28.31
CA TYR A 174 16.50 -12.11 -27.51
C TYR A 174 16.33 -13.59 -27.22
N HIS A 175 16.80 -14.44 -28.15
CA HIS A 175 16.88 -15.87 -27.95
C HIS A 175 18.15 -16.23 -27.15
N VAL A 176 18.06 -16.19 -25.82
CA VAL A 176 19.15 -16.75 -25.01
C VAL A 176 19.15 -18.26 -25.18
N SER A 177 20.29 -18.81 -25.64
CA SER A 177 20.50 -20.25 -25.69
C SER A 177 20.19 -20.88 -24.33
N ALA A 178 19.43 -21.98 -24.34
CA ALA A 178 19.03 -22.75 -23.15
C ALA A 178 20.23 -23.24 -22.29
N LEU A 179 21.46 -23.14 -22.81
CA LEU A 179 22.70 -23.62 -22.21
C LEU A 179 23.18 -22.81 -21.00
N THR A 180 22.67 -21.58 -20.79
CA THR A 180 23.15 -20.66 -19.74
C THR A 180 22.25 -20.59 -18.49
N GLY A 181 21.15 -21.35 -18.44
CA GLY A 181 20.16 -21.26 -17.34
C GLY A 181 19.32 -19.96 -17.34
N ALA A 182 19.63 -19.01 -18.22
CA ALA A 182 18.95 -17.73 -18.36
C ALA A 182 17.65 -17.79 -19.19
N ALA A 183 17.28 -18.95 -19.74
CA ALA A 183 15.98 -19.14 -20.42
C ALA A 183 14.77 -18.87 -19.49
N LYS A 184 14.97 -18.94 -18.16
CA LYS A 184 13.96 -18.61 -17.14
C LYS A 184 13.79 -17.10 -16.91
N LEU A 185 14.60 -16.26 -17.57
CA LEU A 185 14.63 -14.80 -17.44
C LEU A 185 14.02 -14.07 -18.63
N VAL A 186 13.42 -14.79 -19.58
CA VAL A 186 12.83 -14.21 -20.78
C VAL A 186 11.35 -14.54 -20.78
N GLY A 187 10.51 -13.53 -20.53
CA GLY A 187 9.07 -13.66 -20.42
C GLY A 187 8.45 -12.45 -19.69
N GLN A 188 7.12 -12.35 -19.75
CA GLN A 188 6.35 -11.24 -19.15
C GLN A 188 6.69 -11.00 -17.67
N ASP A 189 7.06 -12.03 -16.92
CA ASP A 189 7.44 -11.93 -15.50
C ASP A 189 8.73 -11.12 -15.26
N VAL A 190 9.69 -11.16 -16.19
CA VAL A 190 10.92 -10.34 -16.07
C VAL A 190 10.65 -8.91 -16.51
N GLY A 191 9.91 -8.70 -17.60
CA GLY A 191 9.49 -7.36 -18.01
C GLY A 191 8.77 -6.63 -16.88
N GLU A 192 7.83 -7.31 -16.20
CA GLU A 192 7.12 -6.76 -15.05
C GLU A 192 8.05 -6.46 -13.86
N LYS A 193 8.95 -7.37 -13.50
CA LYS A 193 9.92 -7.14 -12.43
C LYS A 193 10.89 -6.02 -12.74
N MET A 194 11.23 -5.81 -14.00
CA MET A 194 12.25 -4.86 -14.44
C MET A 194 11.67 -3.47 -14.71
N ASN A 195 10.38 -3.37 -15.05
CA ASN A 195 9.68 -2.11 -15.25
C ASN A 195 9.88 -1.15 -14.06
N PRO A 196 10.47 0.05 -14.27
CA PRO A 196 10.73 0.99 -13.20
C PRO A 196 9.49 1.78 -12.77
N VAL A 197 8.38 1.72 -13.52
CA VAL A 197 7.10 2.34 -13.15
C VAL A 197 6.35 1.37 -12.24
N THR A 198 6.49 1.59 -10.94
CA THR A 198 5.91 0.70 -9.92
C THR A 198 4.75 1.33 -9.16
N THR A 199 4.55 2.64 -9.27
CA THR A 199 3.49 3.40 -8.62
C THR A 199 2.64 4.08 -9.69
N LEU A 200 1.31 3.91 -9.64
CA LEU A 200 0.43 4.17 -10.78
C LEU A 200 -0.86 4.90 -10.39
N GLY A 201 -1.44 5.60 -11.37
CA GLY A 201 -2.80 6.10 -11.34
C GLY A 201 -3.03 7.37 -10.50
N SER A 202 -4.30 7.75 -10.40
CA SER A 202 -4.76 8.98 -9.75
C SER A 202 -4.42 9.10 -8.26
N MET A 203 -4.19 7.97 -7.60
CA MET A 203 -3.84 7.89 -6.18
C MET A 203 -2.46 7.27 -5.94
N GLN A 204 -1.64 7.11 -6.98
CA GLN A 204 -0.24 6.70 -6.86
C GLN A 204 -0.05 5.43 -6.01
N VAL A 205 -0.67 4.32 -6.45
CA VAL A 205 -0.63 3.04 -5.74
C VAL A 205 0.45 2.14 -6.31
N HIS A 206 1.19 1.47 -5.42
CA HIS A 206 2.20 0.51 -5.82
C HIS A 206 1.57 -0.73 -6.49
N ILE A 207 2.10 -1.17 -7.64
CA ILE A 207 1.59 -2.29 -8.42
C ILE A 207 1.54 -3.61 -7.62
N GLY A 208 2.50 -3.81 -6.71
CA GLY A 208 2.50 -4.96 -5.81
C GLY A 208 1.27 -4.99 -4.90
N TYR A 209 0.87 -3.84 -4.35
CA TYR A 209 -0.33 -3.73 -3.52
C TYR A 209 -1.58 -4.03 -4.35
N ALA A 210 -1.69 -3.45 -5.54
CA ALA A 210 -2.81 -3.69 -6.43
C ALA A 210 -2.88 -5.17 -6.89
N LYS A 211 -1.74 -5.83 -7.08
CA LYS A 211 -1.64 -7.25 -7.41
C LYS A 211 -2.17 -8.16 -6.29
N GLU A 212 -1.92 -7.80 -5.04
CA GLU A 212 -2.42 -8.55 -3.86
C GLU A 212 -3.93 -8.35 -3.63
N HIS A 213 -4.49 -7.24 -4.13
CA HIS A 213 -5.87 -6.83 -3.89
C HIS A 213 -6.69 -6.70 -5.20
N LYS A 214 -6.34 -7.48 -6.23
CA LYS A 214 -6.98 -7.41 -7.55
C LYS A 214 -8.50 -7.55 -7.44
N ARG A 215 -9.23 -6.60 -8.02
CA ARG A 215 -10.70 -6.66 -8.11
C ARG A 215 -11.20 -7.58 -9.23
N GLU A 216 -10.37 -7.77 -10.24
CA GLU A 216 -10.68 -8.53 -11.46
C GLU A 216 -9.51 -9.45 -11.83
N GLY A 217 -9.82 -10.57 -12.50
CA GLY A 217 -8.82 -11.44 -13.11
C GLY A 217 -8.19 -10.79 -14.35
N GLY A 218 -7.03 -11.26 -14.77
CA GLY A 218 -6.34 -10.74 -15.94
C GLY A 218 -4.83 -10.70 -15.78
N SER A 219 -4.16 -10.29 -16.86
CA SER A 219 -2.73 -10.13 -16.90
C SER A 219 -2.25 -8.94 -16.04
N MET A 220 -0.93 -8.80 -15.86
CA MET A 220 -0.37 -7.60 -15.22
C MET A 220 -0.57 -6.34 -16.08
N ALA A 221 -0.60 -6.49 -17.40
CA ALA A 221 -0.92 -5.42 -18.34
C ALA A 221 -2.36 -4.90 -18.14
N ASP A 222 -3.32 -5.79 -17.93
CA ASP A 222 -4.71 -5.43 -17.66
C ASP A 222 -4.81 -4.66 -16.34
N LEU A 223 -4.10 -5.14 -15.29
CA LEU A 223 -4.06 -4.44 -14.00
C LEU A 223 -3.46 -3.03 -14.10
N ARG A 224 -2.36 -2.86 -14.85
CA ARG A 224 -1.75 -1.54 -15.08
C ARG A 224 -2.70 -0.61 -15.82
N THR A 225 -3.38 -1.12 -16.84
CA THR A 225 -4.39 -0.37 -17.61
C THR A 225 -5.54 0.08 -16.70
N ASP A 226 -6.03 -0.82 -15.84
CA ASP A 226 -7.07 -0.50 -14.86
C ASP A 226 -6.61 0.59 -13.89
N LEU A 227 -5.40 0.50 -13.34
CA LEU A 227 -4.83 1.51 -12.44
C LEU A 227 -4.75 2.91 -13.07
N TYR A 228 -4.52 3.02 -14.38
CA TYR A 228 -4.51 4.30 -15.08
C TYR A 228 -5.90 4.84 -15.42
N SER A 229 -6.96 4.04 -15.27
CA SER A 229 -8.33 4.53 -15.37
C SER A 229 -8.70 5.36 -14.13
N GLN A 230 -9.69 6.25 -14.26
CA GLN A 230 -10.21 7.03 -13.14
C GLN A 230 -10.69 6.10 -12.01
N TYR A 231 -11.55 5.15 -12.36
CA TYR A 231 -12.16 4.22 -11.43
C TYR A 231 -11.12 3.30 -10.78
N GLY A 232 -10.26 2.65 -11.57
CA GLY A 232 -9.26 1.72 -11.03
C GLY A 232 -8.23 2.42 -10.15
N GLY A 233 -7.72 3.59 -10.56
CA GLY A 233 -6.83 4.40 -9.75
C GLY A 233 -7.45 4.81 -8.40
N LEU A 234 -8.74 5.19 -8.40
CA LEU A 234 -9.48 5.46 -7.17
C LEU A 234 -9.69 4.19 -6.35
N TYR A 235 -10.06 3.07 -6.97
CA TYR A 235 -10.40 1.83 -6.26
C TYR A 235 -9.23 1.36 -5.41
N TYR A 236 -8.05 1.19 -6.02
CA TYR A 236 -6.88 0.71 -5.30
C TYR A 236 -6.37 1.74 -4.29
N GLY A 237 -6.50 3.04 -4.59
CA GLY A 237 -6.09 4.11 -3.67
C GLY A 237 -6.97 4.21 -2.43
N ILE A 238 -8.30 4.20 -2.63
CA ILE A 238 -9.29 4.16 -1.55
C ILE A 238 -9.13 2.88 -0.74
N HIS A 239 -8.95 1.73 -1.40
CA HIS A 239 -8.71 0.48 -0.69
C HIS A 239 -7.45 0.58 0.18
N ARG A 240 -6.33 1.09 -0.36
CA ARG A 240 -5.10 1.23 0.41
C ARG A 240 -5.23 2.21 1.57
N LEU A 241 -5.96 3.31 1.36
CA LEU A 241 -6.17 4.34 2.38
C LEU A 241 -7.11 3.88 3.51
N MET A 242 -8.19 3.20 3.16
CA MET A 242 -9.34 3.00 4.04
C MET A 242 -9.52 1.55 4.50
N MET A 243 -8.99 0.54 3.80
CA MET A 243 -9.26 -0.86 4.14
C MET A 243 -8.21 -1.47 5.06
N TYR A 244 -7.76 -0.70 6.06
CA TYR A 244 -6.96 -1.25 7.16
C TYR A 244 -7.33 -0.60 8.50
N PRO A 245 -7.61 -1.41 9.53
CA PRO A 245 -8.05 -0.91 10.82
C PRO A 245 -6.96 -0.14 11.57
N ALA A 246 -7.17 1.12 11.91
CA ALA A 246 -6.26 1.85 12.79
C ALA A 246 -7.02 2.89 13.62
N ASP A 247 -6.80 2.86 14.93
CA ASP A 247 -7.46 3.70 15.93
C ASP A 247 -6.73 5.04 16.09
N TYR A 248 -6.51 5.73 14.96
CA TYR A 248 -5.87 7.03 14.98
C TYR A 248 -6.85 8.10 15.46
N ASP A 249 -6.44 8.84 16.50
CA ASP A 249 -7.16 10.01 17.03
C ASP A 249 -7.28 11.14 16.00
N LYS A 250 -6.38 11.17 15.01
CA LYS A 250 -6.31 12.17 13.95
C LYS A 250 -6.15 11.49 12.58
N PRO A 251 -6.94 11.90 11.56
CA PRO A 251 -6.73 11.47 10.18
C PRO A 251 -5.31 11.73 9.64
N LEU A 252 -4.59 12.69 10.24
CA LEU A 252 -3.20 13.02 9.92
C LEU A 252 -2.28 11.78 9.88
N TYR A 253 -2.42 10.86 10.83
CA TYR A 253 -1.58 9.66 10.89
C TYR A 253 -1.93 8.64 9.80
N ARG A 254 -3.20 8.59 9.37
CA ARG A 254 -3.59 7.81 8.19
C ARG A 254 -3.01 8.41 6.91
N PHE A 255 -2.93 9.74 6.81
CA PHE A 255 -2.27 10.40 5.69
C PHE A 255 -0.76 10.17 5.68
N ALA A 256 -0.13 10.13 6.86
CA ALA A 256 1.26 9.73 7.00
C ALA A 256 1.48 8.30 6.50
N ASP A 257 0.71 7.33 7.02
CA ASP A 257 0.76 5.93 6.58
C ASP A 257 0.54 5.74 5.08
N TYR A 258 -0.31 6.57 4.45
CA TYR A 258 -0.49 6.49 3.01
C TYR A 258 0.84 6.73 2.28
N ASN A 259 1.69 7.62 2.79
CA ASN A 259 3.01 7.90 2.22
C ASN A 259 4.10 6.92 2.68
N SER A 260 4.21 6.67 3.99
CA SER A 260 5.32 5.90 4.59
C SER A 260 5.05 4.40 4.76
N GLY A 261 3.82 3.95 4.49
CA GLY A 261 3.44 2.54 4.60
C GLY A 261 2.40 2.28 5.70
N MET A 262 1.62 1.22 5.50
CA MET A 262 0.53 0.87 6.40
C MET A 262 1.06 0.63 7.83
N TYR A 263 0.43 1.27 8.82
CA TYR A 263 0.82 1.27 10.24
C TYR A 263 2.16 1.94 10.58
N SER A 264 2.80 2.65 9.66
CA SER A 264 4.07 3.35 9.94
C SER A 264 3.98 4.32 11.13
N SER A 265 2.86 5.03 11.30
CA SER A 265 2.66 5.96 12.41
C SER A 265 2.55 5.25 13.76
N ARG A 266 1.90 4.08 13.80
CA ARG A 266 1.86 3.21 14.99
C ARG A 266 3.23 2.64 15.31
N ASN A 267 3.94 2.19 14.28
CA ASN A 267 5.24 1.57 14.43
C ASN A 267 6.32 2.59 14.84
N ALA A 268 6.23 3.83 14.35
CA ALA A 268 7.09 4.93 14.80
C ALA A 268 6.86 5.26 16.28
N ALA A 269 5.61 5.24 16.75
CA ALA A 269 5.30 5.39 18.17
C ALA A 269 5.89 4.24 19.00
N PHE A 270 5.81 3.01 18.49
CA PHE A 270 6.45 1.85 19.09
C PHE A 270 7.99 1.98 19.14
N GLN A 271 8.64 2.44 18.06
CA GLN A 271 10.08 2.73 18.04
C GLN A 271 10.45 3.84 19.03
N SER A 272 9.63 4.89 19.15
CA SER A 272 9.87 5.98 20.12
C SER A 272 9.75 5.50 21.57
N MET A 273 8.77 4.65 21.89
CA MET A 273 8.70 4.00 23.20
C MET A 273 9.90 3.08 23.46
N LEU A 274 10.41 2.40 22.43
CA LEU A 274 11.62 1.58 22.55
C LEU A 274 12.88 2.44 22.74
N ASN A 275 12.99 3.61 22.07
CA ASN A 275 14.08 4.57 22.27
C ASN A 275 14.19 5.04 23.72
N ASP A 276 13.06 5.26 24.40
CA ASP A 276 13.04 5.62 25.83
C ASP A 276 13.49 4.46 26.75
N LEU A 277 13.72 3.25 26.21
CA LEU A 277 14.12 2.04 26.93
C LEU A 277 15.53 1.53 26.57
N THR A 278 16.19 2.13 25.59
CA THR A 278 17.55 1.76 25.17
C THR A 278 18.47 2.98 25.14
N GLU A 279 19.79 2.76 25.14
CA GLU A 279 20.79 3.81 24.91
C GLU A 279 20.96 4.14 23.41
N ALA A 280 20.45 3.28 22.53
CA ALA A 280 20.52 3.49 21.09
C ALA A 280 19.53 4.58 20.61
N GLU A 281 19.93 5.32 19.59
CA GLU A 281 19.06 6.25 18.87
C GLU A 281 18.47 5.52 17.65
N LEU A 282 17.24 5.02 17.76
CA LEU A 282 16.51 4.39 16.65
C LEU A 282 15.94 5.44 15.71
N ASP A 283 16.02 5.16 14.41
CA ASP A 283 15.22 5.84 13.40
C ASP A 283 13.72 5.59 13.68
N LEU A 284 12.91 6.66 13.61
CA LEU A 284 11.46 6.61 13.84
C LEU A 284 10.68 6.50 12.51
N ASP A 285 11.14 5.62 11.63
CA ASP A 285 10.63 5.46 10.26
C ASP A 285 9.36 4.61 10.14
N GLY A 286 9.02 3.84 11.20
CA GLY A 286 7.88 2.92 11.23
C GLY A 286 8.14 1.55 10.58
N ASP A 287 9.36 1.26 10.13
CA ASP A 287 9.80 -0.04 9.64
C ASP A 287 10.55 -0.78 10.76
N LEU A 288 9.88 -1.76 11.38
CA LEU A 288 10.50 -2.55 12.46
C LEU A 288 11.39 -3.68 11.92
N LEU A 289 11.34 -3.94 10.61
CA LEU A 289 12.15 -4.90 9.87
C LEU A 289 12.84 -4.22 8.68
N LEU A 290 13.94 -4.82 8.21
CA LEU A 290 14.57 -4.41 6.96
C LEU A 290 13.88 -5.09 5.79
N TYR A 291 13.62 -4.35 4.72
CA TYR A 291 12.92 -4.85 3.53
C TYR A 291 13.81 -4.91 2.29
N GLY A 292 13.53 -5.90 1.44
CA GLY A 292 14.00 -5.99 0.06
C GLY A 292 13.22 -5.05 -0.86
N LYS A 293 13.73 -4.81 -2.06
CA LYS A 293 13.03 -4.01 -3.08
C LYS A 293 11.70 -4.63 -3.52
N ASP A 294 11.51 -5.92 -3.29
CA ASP A 294 10.28 -6.67 -3.54
C ASP A 294 9.28 -6.60 -2.37
N GLY A 295 9.58 -5.84 -1.32
CA GLY A 295 8.75 -5.72 -0.12
C GLY A 295 8.86 -6.90 0.84
N SER A 296 9.76 -7.86 0.60
CA SER A 296 9.96 -9.00 1.50
C SER A 296 10.88 -8.64 2.68
N PRO A 297 10.62 -9.15 3.90
CA PRO A 297 11.54 -8.94 5.03
C PRO A 297 12.88 -9.64 4.81
N LYS A 298 13.99 -8.90 4.91
CA LYS A 298 15.36 -9.42 4.84
C LYS A 298 15.71 -10.26 6.06
N SER A 299 16.61 -11.23 5.90
CA SER A 299 17.11 -12.06 7.01
C SER A 299 17.95 -11.28 8.03
N ALA A 300 18.58 -10.18 7.58
CA ALA A 300 19.28 -9.26 8.47
C ALA A 300 18.31 -8.63 9.48
N LYS A 301 18.78 -8.46 10.73
CA LYS A 301 18.01 -7.80 11.79
C LYS A 301 18.04 -6.29 11.59
N SER A 302 16.90 -5.64 11.74
CA SER A 302 16.80 -4.17 11.85
C SER A 302 17.43 -3.67 13.15
N GLN A 303 17.55 -2.35 13.29
CA GLN A 303 17.95 -1.75 14.56
C GLN A 303 16.90 -2.03 15.64
N SER A 304 15.62 -1.82 15.36
CA SER A 304 14.53 -2.13 16.29
C SER A 304 14.54 -3.59 16.76
N GLU A 305 14.78 -4.57 15.87
CA GLU A 305 14.87 -5.99 16.26
C GLU A 305 16.05 -6.26 17.20
N ARG A 306 17.21 -5.64 16.95
CA ARG A 306 18.39 -5.79 17.82
C ARG A 306 18.12 -5.18 19.20
N GLU A 307 17.57 -3.97 19.25
CA GLU A 307 17.29 -3.28 20.52
C GLU A 307 16.20 -3.97 21.32
N LEU A 308 15.16 -4.52 20.68
CA LEU A 308 14.16 -5.34 21.38
C LEU A 308 14.80 -6.55 22.09
N ILE A 309 15.73 -7.23 21.42
CA ILE A 309 16.43 -8.37 22.02
C ILE A 309 17.26 -7.93 23.23
N THR A 310 17.97 -6.81 23.10
CA THR A 310 18.80 -6.24 24.18
C THR A 310 17.96 -5.81 25.38
N VAL A 311 16.93 -4.98 25.16
CA VAL A 311 16.05 -4.46 26.21
C VAL A 311 15.32 -5.60 26.92
N PHE A 312 14.79 -6.58 26.18
CA PHE A 312 14.08 -7.70 26.82
C PHE A 312 15.01 -8.58 27.66
N ALA A 313 16.26 -8.78 27.24
CA ALA A 313 17.26 -9.50 28.03
C ALA A 313 17.62 -8.73 29.31
N GLN A 314 17.84 -7.42 29.23
CA GLN A 314 18.18 -6.57 30.38
C GLN A 314 17.06 -6.50 31.42
N HIS A 315 15.80 -6.49 30.96
CA HIS A 315 14.62 -6.39 31.83
C HIS A 315 13.97 -7.74 32.16
N ASN A 316 14.61 -8.86 31.85
CA ASN A 316 14.11 -10.22 32.11
C ASN A 316 12.70 -10.49 31.54
N ILE A 317 12.40 -9.93 30.37
CA ILE A 317 11.13 -10.13 29.66
C ILE A 317 11.17 -11.46 28.92
N LEU A 318 10.21 -12.34 29.20
CA LEU A 318 10.15 -13.71 28.66
C LEU A 318 9.60 -13.78 27.22
N VAL A 319 10.18 -13.01 26.30
CA VAL A 319 9.89 -13.08 24.86
C VAL A 319 11.19 -13.37 24.11
N THR A 320 11.28 -14.56 23.50
CA THR A 320 12.52 -15.01 22.85
C THR A 320 12.82 -14.23 21.57
N PRO A 321 14.10 -14.14 21.12
CA PRO A 321 14.45 -13.51 19.84
C PRO A 321 13.68 -14.05 18.64
N ARG A 322 13.38 -15.36 18.64
CA ARG A 322 12.55 -15.99 17.58
C ARG A 322 11.10 -15.50 17.63
N GLN A 323 10.54 -15.33 18.84
CA GLN A 323 9.20 -14.78 19.01
C GLN A 323 9.17 -13.30 18.61
N ILE A 324 10.15 -12.48 19.01
CA ILE A 324 10.30 -11.08 18.58
C ILE A 324 10.25 -11.02 17.05
N ARG A 325 11.10 -11.78 16.36
CA ARG A 325 11.11 -11.79 14.89
C ARG A 325 9.77 -12.23 14.29
N SER A 326 9.11 -13.21 14.89
CA SER A 326 7.79 -13.68 14.42
C SER A 326 6.69 -12.64 14.63
N ASP A 327 6.78 -11.84 15.68
CA ASP A 327 5.84 -10.77 15.99
C ASP A 327 6.08 -9.57 15.06
N LEU A 328 7.33 -9.15 14.88
CA LEU A 328 7.70 -8.05 13.97
C LEU A 328 7.31 -8.31 12.52
N LYS A 329 7.26 -9.56 12.07
CA LYS A 329 6.73 -9.90 10.73
C LYS A 329 5.27 -9.49 10.53
N LYS A 330 4.53 -9.19 11.60
CA LYS A 330 3.15 -8.73 11.57
C LYS A 330 3.05 -7.21 11.56
N GLU A 331 4.16 -6.46 11.54
CA GLU A 331 4.19 -4.99 11.71
C GLU A 331 3.31 -4.19 10.74
N LYS A 332 2.94 -4.77 9.59
CA LYS A 332 2.04 -4.17 8.59
C LYS A 332 0.59 -4.63 8.76
N GLU A 333 0.26 -5.30 9.86
CA GLU A 333 -1.06 -5.82 10.19
C GLU A 333 -1.57 -5.29 11.53
N LYS A 334 -2.89 -5.30 11.72
CA LYS A 334 -3.53 -4.90 12.99
C LYS A 334 -3.05 -5.77 14.15
N LYS A 335 -3.03 -7.09 13.93
CA LYS A 335 -2.65 -8.12 14.92
C LYS A 335 -1.24 -7.96 15.52
N PHE A 336 -0.40 -7.06 15.02
CA PHE A 336 0.88 -6.75 15.64
C PHE A 336 0.71 -6.22 17.06
N GLU A 337 -0.29 -5.37 17.29
CA GLU A 337 -0.51 -4.77 18.61
C GLU A 337 -0.97 -5.78 19.67
N ASP A 338 -1.46 -6.94 19.24
CA ASP A 338 -1.82 -8.06 20.10
C ASP A 338 -0.64 -8.95 20.47
N THR A 339 0.53 -8.72 19.88
CA THR A 339 1.70 -9.56 20.11
C THR A 339 2.29 -9.37 21.50
N ALA A 340 2.97 -10.41 21.99
CA ALA A 340 3.70 -10.33 23.25
C ALA A 340 4.78 -9.25 23.19
N THR A 341 5.45 -9.11 22.03
CA THR A 341 6.47 -8.07 21.80
C THR A 341 5.88 -6.66 21.94
N TYR A 342 4.76 -6.37 21.26
CA TYR A 342 4.12 -5.06 21.35
C TYR A 342 3.71 -4.70 22.78
N ARG A 343 2.97 -5.60 23.43
CA ARG A 343 2.46 -5.40 24.79
C ARG A 343 3.57 -5.29 25.83
N ALA A 344 4.70 -5.99 25.64
CA ALA A 344 5.84 -5.92 26.53
C ALA A 344 6.54 -4.56 26.46
N VAL A 345 6.74 -4.00 25.27
CA VAL A 345 7.34 -2.65 25.12
C VAL A 345 6.44 -1.59 25.73
N THR A 346 5.14 -1.58 25.41
CA THR A 346 4.23 -0.56 25.94
C THR A 346 4.15 -0.59 27.46
N LYS A 347 4.07 -1.80 28.05
CA LYS A 347 4.09 -1.98 29.50
C LYS A 347 5.42 -1.53 30.11
N LEU A 348 6.54 -1.97 29.55
CA LEU A 348 7.86 -1.63 30.07
C LEU A 348 8.14 -0.12 29.99
N TYR A 349 7.74 0.52 28.88
CA TYR A 349 7.78 1.96 28.71
C TYR A 349 7.03 2.70 29.83
N GLN A 350 5.79 2.30 30.12
CA GLN A 350 5.00 2.90 31.19
C GLN A 350 5.64 2.67 32.57
N GLU A 351 6.18 1.46 32.82
CA GLU A 351 6.84 1.12 34.07
C GLU A 351 8.11 1.93 34.32
N VAL A 352 8.95 2.13 33.29
CA VAL A 352 10.24 2.83 33.39
C VAL A 352 10.04 4.35 33.37
N THR A 353 9.26 4.87 32.43
CA THR A 353 9.16 6.33 32.19
C THR A 353 8.05 7.00 32.99
N LYS A 354 7.08 6.23 33.52
CA LYS A 354 5.83 6.72 34.13
C LYS A 354 4.95 7.55 33.19
N LYS A 355 5.20 7.51 31.88
CA LYS A 355 4.38 8.16 30.84
C LYS A 355 3.35 7.16 30.30
N GLU A 356 2.19 7.66 29.87
CA GLU A 356 1.20 6.83 29.17
C GLU A 356 1.72 6.43 27.77
N PRO A 357 1.57 5.16 27.36
CA PRO A 357 1.81 4.74 25.99
C PRO A 357 0.91 5.51 25.01
N PHE A 358 1.44 5.82 23.82
CA PHE A 358 0.71 6.51 22.77
C PHE A 358 0.66 5.64 21.51
N TYR A 359 -0.47 5.69 20.80
CA TYR A 359 -0.74 4.76 19.70
C TYR A 359 -0.07 5.17 18.38
N ALA A 360 0.14 6.47 18.14
CA ALA A 360 0.63 6.96 16.86
C ALA A 360 1.43 8.25 17.00
N MET A 361 2.41 8.40 16.13
CA MET A 361 3.15 9.65 15.91
C MET A 361 3.51 9.80 14.44
N MET A 362 4.03 10.96 14.05
CA MET A 362 4.49 11.19 12.68
C MET A 362 5.80 10.41 12.44
N PRO A 363 5.86 9.51 11.44
CA PRO A 363 7.10 8.82 11.10
C PRO A 363 8.09 9.76 10.38
N GLU A 364 9.38 9.50 10.57
CA GLU A 364 10.50 10.31 10.08
C GLU A 364 11.09 9.76 8.78
N VAL A 365 10.23 9.52 7.78
CA VAL A 365 10.66 8.99 6.48
C VAL A 365 10.99 10.13 5.50
N VAL A 366 12.19 10.05 4.91
CA VAL A 366 12.60 10.92 3.79
C VAL A 366 11.98 10.42 2.50
N ILE A 367 11.35 11.33 1.77
CA ILE A 367 10.78 11.07 0.44
C ILE A 367 11.75 11.63 -0.59
N SER A 368 12.43 10.72 -1.28
CA SER A 368 13.37 11.04 -2.36
C SER A 368 12.96 10.34 -3.64
N GLY A 369 13.31 10.91 -4.78
CA GLY A 369 13.08 10.26 -6.07
C GLY A 369 13.46 11.11 -7.27
N PRO A 370 13.71 10.49 -8.43
CA PRO A 370 14.19 11.19 -9.63
C PRO A 370 13.16 12.18 -10.20
N LYS A 371 11.89 12.04 -9.81
CA LYS A 371 10.79 12.92 -10.23
C LYS A 371 10.73 14.21 -9.39
N LEU A 372 11.30 14.21 -8.19
CA LEU A 372 11.20 15.30 -7.22
C LEU A 372 12.30 16.34 -7.44
N SER A 373 11.99 17.62 -7.15
CA SER A 373 12.95 18.72 -7.26
C SER A 373 13.95 18.78 -6.10
N ARG A 374 13.60 18.15 -4.98
CA ARG A 374 14.36 18.04 -3.74
C ARG A 374 13.76 16.93 -2.89
N ASP A 375 14.43 16.60 -1.81
CA ASP A 375 13.89 15.69 -0.81
C ASP A 375 12.76 16.35 -0.01
N TYR A 376 11.74 15.55 0.28
CA TYR A 376 10.62 15.85 1.17
C TYR A 376 10.61 14.85 2.31
N ASN A 377 9.61 14.90 3.18
CA ASN A 377 9.41 13.92 4.23
C ASN A 377 7.92 13.66 4.46
N THR A 378 7.61 12.59 5.19
CA THR A 378 6.22 12.21 5.45
C THR A 378 5.42 13.30 6.16
N ASN A 379 6.03 14.07 7.06
CA ASN A 379 5.38 15.22 7.69
C ASN A 379 4.90 16.27 6.67
N TRP A 380 5.72 16.58 5.66
CA TRP A 380 5.32 17.48 4.57
C TRP A 380 4.11 16.92 3.84
N PHE A 381 4.12 15.63 3.46
CA PHE A 381 3.01 15.01 2.75
C PHE A 381 1.73 15.03 3.59
N ALA A 382 1.79 14.50 4.80
CA ALA A 382 0.64 14.35 5.68
C ALA A 382 0.01 15.70 6.04
N THR A 383 0.82 16.74 6.29
CA THR A 383 0.32 18.09 6.59
C THR A 383 -0.35 18.72 5.37
N ARG A 384 0.16 18.48 4.14
CA ARG A 384 -0.47 18.97 2.89
C ARG A 384 -1.81 18.30 2.64
N VAL A 385 -1.89 16.97 2.81
CA VAL A 385 -3.16 16.23 2.74
C VAL A 385 -4.12 16.75 3.82
N ASN A 386 -3.66 16.93 5.05
CA ASN A 386 -4.51 17.45 6.13
C ASN A 386 -5.08 18.84 5.81
N GLY A 387 -4.30 19.74 5.19
CA GLY A 387 -4.83 21.03 4.73
C GLY A 387 -5.97 20.91 3.70
N ARG A 388 -5.88 19.93 2.78
CA ARG A 388 -6.94 19.62 1.81
C ARG A 388 -8.15 18.99 2.49
N TYR A 389 -7.92 18.09 3.44
CA TYR A 389 -8.95 17.48 4.28
C TYR A 389 -9.75 18.54 5.05
N GLN A 390 -9.07 19.45 5.77
CA GLN A 390 -9.73 20.54 6.50
C GLN A 390 -10.53 21.46 5.57
N SER A 391 -9.99 21.76 4.38
CA SER A 391 -10.70 22.53 3.36
C SER A 391 -11.96 21.81 2.86
N CYS A 392 -11.90 20.48 2.71
CA CYS A 392 -13.06 19.65 2.38
C CYS A 392 -14.09 19.64 3.51
N MET A 393 -13.66 19.43 4.76
CA MET A 393 -14.52 19.48 5.94
C MET A 393 -15.22 20.84 6.08
N GLN A 394 -14.53 21.93 5.75
CA GLN A 394 -15.15 23.25 5.76
C GLN A 394 -16.25 23.41 4.69
N ARG A 395 -16.10 22.80 3.51
CA ARG A 395 -17.16 22.75 2.48
C ARG A 395 -18.30 21.84 2.94
N SER A 396 -18.00 20.72 3.58
CA SER A 396 -18.99 19.71 4.02
C SER A 396 -19.91 20.21 5.14
N LYS A 397 -19.49 21.18 5.97
CA LYS A 397 -20.34 21.86 6.95
C LYS A 397 -21.63 22.45 6.35
N ARG A 398 -21.61 22.82 5.07
CA ARG A 398 -22.77 23.40 4.36
C ARG A 398 -23.70 22.35 3.77
N ILE A 399 -23.30 21.08 3.79
CA ILE A 399 -24.10 19.97 3.30
C ILE A 399 -25.01 19.50 4.44
N LYS A 400 -26.31 19.65 4.22
CA LYS A 400 -27.36 19.02 5.03
C LYS A 400 -27.45 17.55 4.58
N ILE A 401 -27.37 16.64 5.55
CA ILE A 401 -27.58 15.21 5.35
C ILE A 401 -28.96 14.86 5.89
#